data_AF-A0A531MN64-F1
#
_entry.id   AF-A0A531MN64-F1
#
_cell.length_a   1.000
_cell.length_b   1.000
_cell.length_c   1.000
_cell.angle_alpha   90.00
_cell.angle_beta   90.00
_cell.angle_gamma   90.00
#
_symmetry.space_group_name_H-M   'P 1'
#
loop_
_entity.id
_entity.type
_entity.pdbx_description
1 polymer ?
#
loop_
_entity_poly.entity_id
_entity_poly.type
_entity_poly.pdbx_seq_one_letter_code
_entity_poly.pdbx_strand_id
1 'polypeptide(L)'
;IAPRPVPAMLDIVALMVPHISGGGASSIMPVSRRDAMIALAPSGIAQMPGERESGFRFFSELARHLPCFRLSLGTDPAEIAGTIEDFLTRGAR
;
A
#
# COMPACT_ATOMS: atom_id res chain seq x y z
N ILE A 1 8.13 -18.83 -15.96
CA ILE A 1 7.26 -17.67 -16.24
C ILE A 1 7.96 -16.86 -17.33
N ALA A 2 7.39 -16.76 -18.53
CA ALA A 2 7.99 -15.95 -19.58
C ALA A 2 7.92 -14.46 -19.18
N PRO A 3 8.96 -13.64 -19.41
CA PRO A 3 8.94 -12.24 -19.04
C PRO A 3 7.84 -11.53 -19.83
N ARG A 4 6.88 -10.93 -19.10
CA ARG A 4 5.91 -10.01 -19.70
C ARG A 4 6.59 -8.66 -19.91
N PRO A 5 6.30 -7.95 -21.01
CA PRO A 5 6.76 -6.58 -21.18
C PRO A 5 6.25 -5.72 -20.01
N VAL A 6 7.17 -4.98 -19.38
CA VAL A 6 6.83 -4.03 -18.32
C VAL A 6 6.11 -2.85 -18.98
N PRO A 7 4.90 -2.49 -18.55
CA PRO A 7 4.19 -1.36 -19.11
C PRO A 7 4.95 -0.06 -18.83
N ALA A 8 4.92 0.88 -19.78
CA ALA A 8 5.58 2.17 -19.64
C ALA A 8 4.96 3.05 -18.53
N MET A 9 3.73 2.75 -18.11
CA MET A 9 2.98 3.47 -17.10
C MET A 9 2.05 2.52 -16.33
N LEU A 10 1.82 2.80 -15.05
CA LEU A 10 0.90 2.09 -14.17
C LEU A 10 0.08 3.10 -13.37
N ASP A 11 -1.22 2.83 -13.24
CA ASP A 11 -2.08 3.61 -12.37
C ASP A 11 -1.93 3.14 -10.92
N ILE A 12 -1.74 4.09 -10.01
CA ILE A 12 -1.77 3.82 -8.57
C ILE A 12 -3.23 3.95 -8.12
N VAL A 13 -3.84 2.82 -7.74
CA VAL A 13 -5.28 2.78 -7.41
C VAL A 13 -5.56 2.87 -5.91
N ALA A 14 -4.58 2.58 -5.06
CA ALA A 14 -4.73 2.58 -3.62
C ALA A 14 -3.38 2.68 -2.89
N LEU A 15 -3.42 3.12 -1.63
CA LEU A 15 -2.31 3.05 -0.70
C LEU A 15 -2.61 1.99 0.37
N MET A 16 -1.76 0.95 0.46
CA MET A 16 -1.91 -0.13 1.44
C MET A 16 -0.85 -0.07 2.53
N VAL A 17 -1.31 -0.03 3.79
CA VAL A 17 -0.46 -0.11 4.98
C VAL A 17 -0.39 -1.56 5.43
N PRO A 18 0.75 -2.26 5.27
CA PRO A 18 0.88 -3.64 5.71
C PRO A 18 0.91 -3.73 7.23
N HIS A 19 0.25 -4.75 7.78
CA HIS A 19 0.23 -5.07 9.20
C HIS A 19 0.38 -6.59 9.38
N ILE A 20 1.49 -7.04 9.99
CA ILE A 20 1.70 -8.46 10.29
C ILE A 20 0.77 -8.84 11.44
N SER A 21 -0.32 -9.55 11.12
CA SER A 21 -1.33 -9.89 12.11
C SER A 21 -1.06 -11.22 12.83
N GLY A 22 -0.31 -12.13 12.18
CA GLY A 22 -0.12 -13.50 12.66
C GLY A 22 -1.38 -14.37 12.61
N GLY A 23 -2.49 -13.85 12.06
CA GLY A 23 -3.75 -14.56 11.87
C GLY A 23 -3.73 -15.51 10.68
N GLY A 24 -4.79 -16.32 10.55
CA GLY A 24 -4.89 -17.33 9.48
C GLY A 24 -5.17 -16.78 8.08
N ALA A 25 -6.00 -15.74 7.95
CA ALA A 25 -6.39 -15.16 6.66
C ALA A 25 -6.09 -13.66 6.59
N SER A 26 -5.71 -13.20 5.41
CA SER A 26 -5.46 -11.80 5.12
C SER A 26 -6.76 -11.02 5.02
N SER A 27 -6.74 -9.74 5.38
CA SER A 27 -7.90 -8.87 5.26
C SER A 27 -7.51 -7.44 4.88
N ILE A 28 -8.35 -6.81 4.09
CA ILE A 28 -8.19 -5.43 3.64
C ILE A 28 -9.33 -4.61 4.19
N MET A 29 -9.02 -3.57 4.97
CA MET A 29 -10.00 -2.68 5.58
C MET A 29 -9.63 -1.22 5.30
N PRO A 30 -10.60 -0.32 5.04
CA PRO A 30 -10.32 1.10 4.93
C PRO A 30 -9.64 1.65 6.19
N VAL A 31 -8.72 2.59 6.01
CA VAL A 31 -8.12 3.36 7.11
C VAL A 31 -8.16 4.85 6.83
N SER A 32 -7.99 5.64 7.89
CA SER A 32 -7.89 7.08 7.71
C SER A 32 -6.60 7.44 6.96
N ARG A 33 -6.65 8.51 6.17
CA ARG A 33 -5.47 9.08 5.51
C ARG A 33 -4.39 9.47 6.53
N ARG A 34 -4.81 9.90 7.72
CA ARG A 34 -3.93 10.22 8.85
C ARG A 34 -3.14 8.99 9.29
N ASP A 35 -3.81 7.85 9.49
CA ASP A 35 -3.14 6.62 9.94
C ASP A 35 -2.18 6.10 8.87
N ALA A 36 -2.57 6.22 7.60
CA ALA A 36 -1.68 5.92 6.49
C ALA A 36 -0.43 6.81 6.46
N MET A 37 -0.57 8.11 6.67
CA MET A 37 0.56 9.04 6.76
C MET A 37 1.48 8.74 7.94
N ILE A 38 0.92 8.41 9.11
CA ILE A 38 1.71 8.01 10.29
C ILE A 38 2.54 6.76 9.98
N ALA A 39 1.97 5.79 9.27
CA ALA A 39 2.68 4.57 8.88
C ALA A 39 3.81 4.81 7.86
N LEU A 40 3.66 5.80 6.97
CA LEU A 40 4.69 6.17 5.97
C LEU A 40 5.85 6.97 6.57
N ALA A 41 5.62 7.69 7.67
CA ALA A 41 6.60 8.65 8.21
C ALA A 41 7.96 8.05 8.62
N PRO A 42 8.05 6.88 9.29
CA PRO A 42 9.34 6.36 9.76
C PRO A 42 10.30 6.02 8.62
N SER A 43 9.87 5.22 7.64
CA SER A 43 10.74 4.73 6.56
C SER A 43 10.73 5.61 5.31
N GLY A 44 9.66 6.36 5.06
CA GLY A 44 9.55 7.25 3.90
C GLY A 44 10.12 8.65 4.13
N ILE A 45 10.11 9.16 5.38
CA ILE A 45 10.47 10.55 5.67
C ILE A 45 11.65 10.63 6.63
N ALA A 46 11.58 9.96 7.78
CA ALA A 46 12.61 10.11 8.82
C ALA A 46 13.95 9.48 8.41
N GLN A 47 13.92 8.40 7.63
CA GLN A 47 15.10 7.67 7.13
C GLN A 47 15.76 8.30 5.89
N MET A 48 15.22 9.38 5.32
CA MET A 48 15.80 10.12 4.18
C MET A 48 16.31 11.50 4.60
N PRO A 49 17.46 11.58 5.33
CA PRO A 49 18.03 12.86 5.78
C PRO A 49 18.55 13.66 4.58
N GLY A 50 17.74 14.61 4.13
CA GLY A 50 18.00 15.46 2.95
C GLY A 50 16.71 15.79 2.20
N GLU A 51 15.70 14.91 2.30
CA GLU A 51 14.46 14.97 1.52
C GLU A 51 13.22 14.97 2.42
N ARG A 52 13.36 15.34 3.70
CA ARG A 52 12.25 15.27 4.67
C ARG A 52 11.05 16.10 4.24
N GLU A 53 11.27 17.30 3.71
CA GLU A 53 10.19 18.19 3.28
C GLU A 53 9.54 17.70 1.97
N SER A 54 10.36 17.33 0.97
CA SER A 54 9.88 16.82 -0.32
C SER A 54 9.16 15.48 -0.15
N GLY A 55 9.70 14.57 0.66
CA GLY A 55 9.08 13.30 1.02
C GLY A 55 7.76 13.51 1.77
N PHE A 56 7.73 14.38 2.79
CA PHE A 56 6.49 14.70 3.50
C PHE A 56 5.41 15.22 2.55
N ARG A 57 5.76 16.16 1.66
CA ARG A 57 4.84 16.72 0.66
C ARG A 57 4.33 15.64 -0.30
N PHE A 58 5.23 14.81 -0.84
CA PHE A 58 4.89 13.75 -1.77
C PHE A 58 3.92 12.72 -1.16
N PHE A 59 4.25 12.17 0.01
CA PHE A 59 3.39 11.19 0.67
C PHE A 59 2.05 11.80 1.10
N SER A 60 2.04 13.07 1.52
CA SER A 60 0.80 13.79 1.86
C SER A 60 -0.12 13.90 0.65
N GLU A 61 0.41 14.21 -0.53
CA GLU A 61 -0.37 14.27 -1.76
C GLU A 61 -0.89 12.90 -2.19
N LEU A 62 -0.08 11.83 -2.06
CA LEU A 62 -0.54 10.46 -2.31
C LEU A 62 -1.70 10.08 -1.39
N ALA A 63 -1.56 10.28 -0.08
CA ALA A 63 -2.61 9.95 0.87
C ALA A 63 -3.88 10.81 0.68
N ARG A 64 -3.75 12.03 0.14
CA ARG A 64 -4.89 12.90 -0.19
C ARG A 64 -5.69 12.37 -1.37
N HIS A 65 -5.02 11.86 -2.41
CA HIS A 65 -5.65 11.50 -3.68
C HIS A 65 -6.04 10.04 -3.78
N LEU A 66 -5.43 9.16 -2.98
CA LEU A 66 -5.67 7.73 -3.05
C LEU A 66 -6.58 7.23 -1.92
N PRO A 67 -7.42 6.22 -2.17
CA PRO A 67 -8.02 5.42 -1.13
C PRO A 67 -6.94 4.73 -0.27
N CYS A 68 -7.07 4.80 1.05
CA CYS A 68 -6.12 4.19 1.99
C CYS A 68 -6.73 2.96 2.67
N PHE A 69 -5.96 1.88 2.71
CA PHE A 69 -6.34 0.62 3.34
C PHE A 69 -5.25 0.09 4.26
N ARG A 70 -5.63 -0.69 5.26
CA ARG A 70 -4.74 -1.60 5.97
C ARG A 70 -4.88 -2.99 5.38
N LEU A 71 -3.75 -3.61 5.09
CA LEU A 71 -3.64 -5.01 4.75
C LEU A 71 -3.12 -5.77 5.97
N SER A 72 -4.02 -6.42 6.70
CA SER A 72 -3.64 -7.36 7.74
C SER A 72 -3.20 -8.65 7.07
N LEU A 73 -1.92 -8.99 7.19
CA LEU A 73 -1.32 -10.14 6.52
C LEU A 73 -1.58 -11.41 7.34
N GLY A 74 -2.06 -12.45 6.65
CA GLY A 74 -2.01 -13.83 7.11
C GLY A 74 -0.59 -14.39 7.07
N THR A 75 -0.45 -15.72 7.17
CA THR A 75 0.86 -16.38 7.18
C THR A 75 1.22 -17.11 5.88
N ASP A 76 0.25 -17.33 4.99
CA ASP A 76 0.45 -17.98 3.69
C ASP A 76 0.66 -16.94 2.57
N PRO A 77 1.84 -16.91 1.92
CA PRO A 77 2.10 -16.01 0.79
C PRO A 77 1.14 -16.14 -0.38
N ALA A 78 0.65 -17.35 -0.69
CA ALA A 78 -0.28 -17.57 -1.79
C ALA A 78 -1.66 -16.94 -1.49
N GLU A 79 -2.10 -17.06 -0.24
CA GLU A 79 -3.33 -16.45 0.26
C GLU A 79 -3.25 -14.91 0.27
N ILE A 80 -2.11 -14.35 0.68
CA ILE A 80 -1.85 -12.90 0.63
C ILE A 80 -1.96 -12.40 -0.82
N ALA A 81 -1.30 -13.09 -1.76
CA ALA A 81 -1.33 -12.72 -3.17
C ALA A 81 -2.76 -12.76 -3.74
N GLY A 82 -3.51 -13.83 -3.43
CA GLY A 82 -4.91 -13.96 -3.83
C GLY A 82 -5.78 -12.82 -3.29
N THR A 83 -5.59 -12.43 -2.02
CA THR A 83 -6.32 -11.31 -1.41
C THR A 83 -6.06 -9.97 -2.12
N ILE A 84 -4.82 -9.72 -2.55
CA ILE A 84 -4.45 -8.51 -3.30
C ILE A 84 -5.03 -8.55 -4.72
N GLU A 85 -4.95 -9.68 -5.41
CA GLU A 85 -5.52 -9.87 -6.75
C GLU A 85 -7.04 -9.63 -6.75
N ASP A 86 -7.73 -10.20 -5.77
CA ASP A 86 -9.14 -10.03 -5.52
C ASP A 86 -9.54 -8.56 -5.28
N PHE A 87 -8.69 -7.81 -4.58
CA PHE A 87 -8.89 -6.38 -4.37
C PHE A 87 -8.74 -5.58 -5.66
N LEU A 88 -7.66 -5.83 -6.41
CA LEU A 88 -7.37 -5.14 -7.67
C LEU A 88 -8.46 -5.39 -8.72
N THR A 89 -8.96 -6.62 -8.81
CA THR A 89 -10.02 -7.01 -9.75
C THR A 89 -11.36 -6.33 -9.42
N ARG A 90 -11.64 -6.12 -8.13
CA ARG A 90 -12.86 -5.42 -7.67
C ARG A 90 -12.79 -3.90 -7.79
N GLY A 91 -11.61 -3.32 -7.60
CA GLY A 91 -11.36 -1.88 -7.70
C GLY A 91 -11.18 -1.34 -9.13
N ALA A 92 -11.02 -2.20 -10.13
CA ALA A 92 -10.88 -1.84 -11.54
C ALA A 92 -12.21 -1.47 -12.24
N ARG A 93 -13.21 -0.97 -11.49
CA ARG A 93 -14.49 -0.47 -12.01
C ARG A 93 -14.77 0.94 -11.53
#